data_AF-A0A102D7Q7-F1
#
_entry.id   AF-A0A102D7Q7-F1
#
_cell.length_a   1.000
_cell.length_b   1.000
_cell.length_c   1.000
_cell.angle_alpha   90.00
_cell.angle_beta   90.00
_cell.angle_gamma   90.00
#
_symmetry.space_group_name_H-M   'P 1'
#
loop_
_entity.id
_entity.type
_entity.pdbx_description
1 polymer ?
#
loop_
_entity_poly.entity_id
_entity_poly.type
_entity_poly.pdbx_seq_one_letter_code
_entity_poly.pdbx_strand_id
1 'polypeptide(L)'
;MRILDLYGRMVAAGLWRDYAISFDREAASFSAYKRTAERPTARVEKRPALRGRQGMWALYGEAGQVLKRGHDLAGVLSPLERKLLKIVAD
;
A
#
# COMPACT_ATOMS: atom_id res chain seq x y z
N MET A 1 -3.07 -3.54 -13.34
CA MET A 1 -1.94 -4.23 -12.69
C MET A 1 -2.12 -4.06 -11.20
N ARG A 2 -2.31 -5.18 -10.52
CA ARG A 2 -3.05 -5.31 -9.25
C ARG A 2 -2.03 -5.33 -8.12
N ILE A 3 -2.39 -4.93 -6.91
CA ILE A 3 -1.47 -4.71 -5.76
C ILE A 3 -0.43 -5.82 -5.51
N LEU A 4 -0.72 -7.07 -5.92
CA LEU A 4 0.17 -8.22 -5.85
C LEU A 4 1.37 -8.14 -6.80
N ASP A 5 1.23 -7.50 -7.96
CA ASP A 5 2.34 -7.30 -8.93
C ASP A 5 3.39 -6.34 -8.35
N LEU A 6 2.94 -5.29 -7.64
CA LEU A 6 3.82 -4.43 -6.87
C LEU A 6 4.46 -5.19 -5.71
N TYR A 7 3.68 -6.00 -4.99
CA TYR A 7 4.21 -6.83 -3.91
C TYR A 7 5.34 -7.73 -4.37
N GLY A 8 5.16 -8.49 -5.47
CA GLY A 8 6.20 -9.37 -6.01
C GLY A 8 7.49 -8.62 -6.34
N ARG A 9 7.39 -7.43 -6.95
CA ARG A 9 8.57 -6.60 -7.24
C ARG A 9 9.24 -6.05 -5.98
N MET A 10 8.47 -5.68 -4.96
CA MET A 10 9.01 -5.21 -3.68
C MET A 10 9.70 -6.34 -2.90
N VAL A 11 9.19 -7.57 -2.99
CA VAL A 11 9.84 -8.76 -2.44
C VAL A 11 11.15 -9.06 -3.17
N ALA A 12 11.14 -9.01 -4.51
CA ALA A 12 12.34 -9.20 -5.31
C ALA A 12 13.44 -8.16 -4.99
N ALA A 13 13.05 -6.92 -4.68
CA ALA A 13 13.96 -5.86 -4.21
C ALA A 13 14.34 -5.98 -2.72
N GLY A 14 13.88 -7.01 -1.99
CA GLY A 14 14.17 -7.21 -0.57
C GLY A 14 13.52 -6.19 0.39
N LEU A 15 12.56 -5.39 -0.10
CA LEU A 15 11.89 -4.35 0.67
C LEU A 15 10.74 -4.88 1.51
N TRP A 16 10.03 -5.89 0.99
CA TRP A 16 8.93 -6.56 1.67
C TRP A 16 9.22 -8.06 1.81
N ARG A 17 8.68 -8.65 2.87
CA ARG A 17 8.82 -10.09 3.15
C ARG A 17 7.49 -10.77 3.46
N ASP A 18 6.53 -10.01 3.95
CA ASP A 18 5.24 -10.53 4.37
C ASP A 18 4.15 -9.50 4.06
N TYR A 19 2.90 -9.97 4.01
CA TYR A 19 1.73 -9.14 3.85
C TYR A 19 0.54 -9.69 4.63
N ALA A 20 -0.36 -8.80 5.03
CA ALA A 20 -1.64 -9.16 5.61
C ALA A 20 -2.75 -8.50 4.81
N ILE A 21 -3.86 -9.23 4.63
CA ILE A 21 -5.09 -8.70 4.08
C ILE A 21 -6.15 -8.82 5.17
N SER A 22 -6.78 -7.70 5.51
CA SER A 22 -7.85 -7.66 6.51
C SER A 22 -9.12 -7.10 5.88
N PHE A 23 -10.25 -7.71 6.20
CA PHE A 23 -11.56 -7.29 5.75
C PHE A 23 -12.40 -6.94 6.97
N ASP A 24 -12.57 -5.64 7.19
CA ASP A 24 -13.47 -5.10 8.19
C ASP A 24 -14.80 -4.74 7.53
N ARG A 25 -15.83 -4.52 8.36
CA ARG A 25 -17.17 -4.14 7.89
C ARG A 25 -17.17 -2.91 6.96
N GLU A 26 -16.26 -1.98 7.19
CA GLU A 26 -16.22 -0.68 6.50
C GLU A 26 -15.05 -0.54 5.53
N ALA A 27 -14.03 -1.39 5.67
CA ALA A 27 -12.76 -1.23 4.98
C ALA A 27 -12.12 -2.57 4.64
N ALA A 28 -11.46 -2.65 3.49
CA ALA A 28 -10.49 -3.69 3.21
C ALA A 28 -9.09 -3.07 3.26
N SER A 29 -8.14 -3.73 3.92
CA SER A 29 -6.77 -3.26 3.98
C SER A 29 -5.77 -4.32 3.51
N PHE A 30 -4.73 -3.85 2.83
CA PHE A 30 -3.53 -4.61 2.50
C PHE A 30 -2.37 -3.94 3.23
N SER A 31 -1.67 -4.70 4.06
CA SER A 31 -0.53 -4.22 4.84
C SER A 31 0.72 -4.99 4.43
N ALA A 32 1.82 -4.30 4.14
CA ALA A 32 3.07 -4.92 3.73
C ALA A 32 4.18 -4.67 4.75
N TYR A 33 4.92 -5.73 5.07
CA TYR A 33 5.87 -5.77 6.17
C TYR A 33 7.28 -6.04 5.67
N LYS A 34 8.26 -5.36 6.26
CA LYS A 34 9.68 -5.66 6.05
C LYS A 34 10.14 -6.84 6.90
N ARG A 35 9.60 -6.98 8.11
CA ARG A 35 9.80 -8.13 9.01
C ARG A 35 8.49 -8.51 9.70
N THR A 36 8.35 -9.79 10.02
CA THR A 36 7.21 -10.30 10.78
C THR A 36 7.13 -9.61 12.15
N ALA A 37 5.93 -9.21 12.56
CA ALA A 37 5.61 -8.48 13.80
C ALA A 37 6.07 -7.01 13.91
N GLU A 38 6.61 -6.41 12.85
CA GLU A 38 6.86 -4.95 12.80
C GLU A 38 5.63 -4.16 12.33
N ARG A 39 5.68 -2.82 12.46
CA ARG A 39 4.67 -1.96 11.83
C ARG A 39 4.71 -2.12 10.31
N PRO A 40 3.55 -2.13 9.63
CA PRO A 40 3.54 -2.23 8.19
C PRO A 40 4.21 -1.01 7.57
N THR A 41 5.20 -1.25 6.70
CA THR A 41 5.93 -0.19 5.99
C THR A 41 5.03 0.59 5.03
N ALA A 42 3.99 -0.07 4.54
CA ALA A 42 2.93 0.51 3.73
C ALA A 42 1.62 -0.21 4.04
N ARG A 43 0.54 0.56 4.14
CA ARG A 43 -0.82 0.02 4.21
C ARG A 43 -1.70 0.71 3.20
N VAL A 44 -2.37 -0.08 2.36
CA VAL A 44 -3.37 0.40 1.42
C VAL A 44 -4.75 0.05 1.95
N GLU A 45 -5.63 1.03 2.07
CA GLU A 45 -6.99 0.84 2.57
C GLU A 45 -7.99 1.23 1.50
N LYS A 46 -9.08 0.45 1.39
CA LYS A 46 -10.24 0.74 0.58
C LYS A 46 -11.46 0.91 1.48
N ARG A 47 -12.04 2.12 1.50
CA ARG A 47 -13.26 2.49 2.22
C ARG A 47 -14.35 2.93 1.24
N PRO A 48 -15.26 2.04 0.80
CA PRO A 48 -16.26 2.37 -0.22
C PRO A 48 -17.15 3.58 0.11
N ALA A 49 -17.45 3.79 1.40
CA ALA A 49 -18.22 4.94 1.88
C ALA A 49 -17.57 6.31 1.55
N LEU A 50 -16.27 6.36 1.28
CA LEU A 50 -15.55 7.59 0.93
C LEU A 50 -15.46 7.85 -0.59
N ARG A 51 -16.10 7.02 -1.43
CA ARG A 51 -16.02 7.12 -2.90
C ARG A 51 -16.35 8.52 -3.45
N GLY A 52 -17.38 9.17 -2.90
CA GLY A 52 -17.82 10.52 -3.29
C GLY A 52 -17.12 11.67 -2.55
N ARG A 53 -16.14 11.37 -1.68
CA ARG A 53 -15.35 12.39 -0.95
C ARG A 53 -13.98 12.52 -1.61
N GLN A 54 -12.90 12.54 -0.82
CA GLN A 54 -11.51 12.60 -1.32
C GLN A 54 -11.00 11.26 -1.92
N GLY A 55 -11.90 10.32 -2.21
CA GLY A 55 -11.59 9.02 -2.78
C GLY A 55 -11.66 7.86 -1.78
N MET A 56 -12.02 6.68 -2.29
CA MET A 56 -12.18 5.46 -1.48
C MET A 56 -10.86 4.76 -1.14
N TRP A 57 -9.73 5.15 -1.74
CA TRP A 57 -8.43 4.53 -1.51
C TRP A 57 -7.50 5.45 -0.73
N ALA A 58 -6.70 4.86 0.17
CA ALA A 58 -5.67 5.56 0.92
C ALA A 58 -4.40 4.72 1.03
N LEU A 59 -3.25 5.36 0.88
CA LEU A 59 -1.94 4.82 1.21
C LEU A 59 -1.47 5.44 2.52
N TYR A 60 -1.13 4.59 3.48
CA TYR A 60 -0.52 4.94 4.74
C TYR A 60 0.96 4.53 4.74
N GLY A 61 1.80 5.36 5.37
CA GLY A 61 3.20 5.06 5.64
C GLY A 61 3.38 4.31 6.96
N GLU A 62 4.64 4.02 7.28
CA GLU A 62 5.05 3.25 8.45
C GLU A 62 4.64 3.87 9.80
N ALA A 63 4.58 5.21 9.88
CA ALA A 63 4.12 5.92 11.06
C ALA A 63 2.59 6.09 11.09
N GLY A 64 1.85 5.43 10.19
CA GLY A 64 0.40 5.53 10.08
C GLY A 64 -0.10 6.83 9.46
N GLN A 65 0.80 7.69 8.99
CA GLN A 65 0.45 8.92 8.28
C GLN A 65 -0.12 8.60 6.90
N VAL A 66 -1.08 9.42 6.44
CA VAL A 66 -1.62 9.32 5.09
C VAL A 66 -0.61 9.90 4.10
N LEU A 67 -0.06 9.07 3.22
CA LEU A 67 0.85 9.50 2.15
C LEU A 67 0.08 9.94 0.91
N LYS A 68 -1.06 9.30 0.62
CA LYS A 68 -1.89 9.62 -0.53
C LYS A 68 -3.34 9.16 -0.34
N ARG A 69 -4.30 9.91 -0.89
CA ARG A 69 -5.70 9.49 -1.09
C ARG A 69 -6.09 9.63 -2.56
N GLY A 70 -7.05 8.81 -3.01
CA GLY A 70 -7.50 8.85 -4.40
C GLY A 70 -8.71 7.98 -4.69
N HIS A 71 -9.29 8.18 -5.87
CA HIS A 71 -10.48 7.43 -6.32
C HIS A 71 -10.12 6.06 -6.91
N ASP A 72 -8.88 5.88 -7.35
CA ASP A 72 -8.38 4.65 -7.94
C ASP A 72 -7.13 4.12 -7.21
N LEU A 73 -6.90 2.82 -7.34
CA LEU A 73 -5.80 2.12 -6.69
C LEU A 73 -4.44 2.49 -7.30
N ALA A 74 -4.35 2.63 -8.63
CA ALA A 74 -3.09 2.85 -9.32
C ALA A 74 -2.46 4.20 -8.91
N GLY A 75 -3.27 5.26 -8.89
CA GLY A 75 -2.87 6.58 -8.44
C GLY A 75 -2.34 6.55 -7.00
N VAL A 76 -2.97 5.79 -6.11
CA VAL A 76 -2.56 5.63 -4.71
C VAL A 76 -1.28 4.80 -4.56
N LEU A 77 -1.01 3.83 -5.44
CA LEU A 77 0.22 3.02 -5.43
C LEU A 77 1.45 3.72 -6.02
N SER A 78 1.26 4.76 -6.86
CA SER A 78 2.35 5.47 -7.53
C SER A 78 3.54 5.91 -6.64
N PRO A 79 3.38 6.33 -5.36
CA PRO A 79 4.52 6.67 -4.51
C PRO A 79 5.42 5.47 -4.20
N LEU A 80 4.84 4.28 -4.05
CA LEU A 80 5.59 3.04 -3.81
C LEU A 80 6.35 2.60 -5.06
N GLU A 81 5.73 2.72 -6.23
CA GLU A 81 6.37 2.40 -7.51
C GLU A 81 7.58 3.31 -7.77
N ARG A 82 7.46 4.61 -7.50
CA ARG A 82 8.60 5.54 -7.61
C ARG A 82 9.72 5.21 -6.63
N LYS A 83 9.37 4.83 -5.38
CA LYS A 83 10.36 4.41 -4.39
C LYS A 83 11.13 3.18 -4.86
N LEU A 84 10.43 2.20 -5.41
CA LEU A 84 11.03 1.00 -5.99
C LEU A 84 11.98 1.35 -7.13
N LEU A 85 11.54 2.17 -8.09
CA LEU A 85 12.38 2.59 -9.23
C LEU A 85 13.66 3.28 -8.78
N LYS A 86 13.58 4.14 -7.75
CA LYS A 86 14.76 4.82 -7.20
C LYS A 86 15.77 3.85 -6.58
N ILE A 87 15.30 2.76 -5.95
CA ILE A 87 16.15 1.79 -5.27
C ILE A 87 16.80 0.79 -6.23
N VAL A 88 16.11 0.43 -7.32
CA VAL A 88 16.64 -0.53 -8.32
C VAL A 88 17.59 0.14 -9.32
N ALA A 89 17.55 1.48 -9.43
CA ALA A 89 18.45 2.23 -10.29
C ALA A 89 19.85 2.46 -9.66
N ASP A 90 20.01 2.18 -8.37
CA ASP A 90 21.27 2.22 -7.61
C ASP A 90 21.86 0.80 -7.49
#